data_AF-A0A932LPG9-F1
#
_entry.id   AF-A0A932LPG9-F1
#
_cell.length_a   1.000
_cell.length_b   1.000
_cell.length_c   1.000
_cell.angle_alpha   90.00
_cell.angle_beta   90.00
_cell.angle_gamma   90.00
#
_symmetry.space_group_name_H-M   'P 1'
#
loop_
_entity.id
_entity.type
_entity.pdbx_description
1 polymer ?
#
loop_
_entity_poly.entity_id
_entity_poly.type
_entity_poly.pdbx_seq_one_letter_code
_entity_poly.pdbx_strand_id
1 'polypeptide(L)'
;MAWTWSGLDDAERYICTYGPQMLGVKPDARGRPGHWITATGRDEERSTYLINDPNGGSATTLADGYGNSFRGTRTFGRPSQAYTDISGLTIRFHSPGELLLTDPQGSRVGYDPVQQLEYNEIPDAYYEGIHLADAESGDPGPLTMDLFVPKPLAGDYKLEVFGTGDGTYALEVHAYDPELNPSIHEFIDVAISPGTLHTYAFRYSKQVGVGLEFGAVVGNFDGKGQRPADVNKFLSYVVPTEGTTTLTAGTTKYGLVVIYDRAVIPGTFKAELNGRDVGASFKPVPGGAESVGIP
;
A
#
# COMPACT_ATOMS: atom_id res chain seq x y z
N MET A 1 -18.26 -11.34 -2.80
CA MET A 1 -18.97 -11.42 -1.50
C MET A 1 -20.45 -11.21 -1.76
N ALA A 2 -21.31 -12.21 -1.54
CA ALA A 2 -22.74 -12.11 -1.81
C ALA A 2 -23.45 -11.46 -0.60
N TRP A 3 -24.11 -10.32 -0.82
CA TRP A 3 -24.91 -9.64 0.19
C TRP A 3 -26.19 -10.44 0.44
N THR A 4 -26.21 -11.27 1.48
CA THR A 4 -27.45 -11.90 1.94
C THR A 4 -28.22 -10.91 2.82
N TRP A 5 -29.41 -10.54 2.39
CA TRP A 5 -30.36 -9.77 3.20
C TRP A 5 -30.91 -10.69 4.30
N SER A 6 -30.30 -10.63 5.49
CA SER A 6 -30.67 -11.45 6.64
C SER A 6 -31.80 -10.77 7.43
N GLY A 7 -32.83 -11.51 7.81
CA GLY A 7 -33.98 -11.01 8.58
C GLY A 7 -33.68 -10.76 10.06
N LEU A 8 -34.68 -10.28 10.81
CA LEU A 8 -34.61 -10.03 12.26
C LEU A 8 -34.13 -11.26 13.05
N ASP A 9 -34.47 -12.47 12.61
CA ASP A 9 -34.13 -13.72 13.30
C ASP A 9 -32.67 -14.15 13.11
N ASP A 10 -32.02 -13.69 12.04
CA ASP A 10 -30.61 -13.98 11.79
C ASP A 10 -29.72 -13.17 12.73
N ALA A 11 -30.07 -11.92 13.03
CA ALA A 11 -29.29 -11.08 13.94
C ALA A 11 -29.22 -11.67 15.36
N GLU A 12 -30.36 -12.11 15.93
CA GLU A 12 -30.40 -12.72 17.26
C GLU A 12 -29.55 -14.00 17.33
N ARG A 13 -29.65 -14.86 16.30
CA ARG A 13 -28.84 -16.08 16.24
C ARG A 13 -27.35 -15.77 16.26
N TYR A 14 -26.89 -14.80 15.46
CA TYR A 14 -25.47 -14.43 15.41
C TYR A 14 -25.01 -13.75 16.70
N ILE A 15 -25.84 -12.90 17.29
CA ILE A 15 -25.54 -12.29 18.60
C ILE A 15 -25.33 -13.37 19.67
N CYS A 16 -26.25 -14.32 19.76
CA CYS A 16 -26.16 -15.43 20.71
C CYS A 16 -24.95 -16.34 20.46
N THR A 17 -24.56 -16.55 19.21
CA THR A 17 -23.52 -17.53 18.85
C THR A 17 -22.12 -16.92 18.87
N TYR A 18 -21.97 -15.65 18.51
CA TYR A 18 -20.68 -15.02 18.21
C TYR A 18 -20.45 -13.68 18.93
N GLY A 19 -21.40 -13.23 19.75
CA GLY A 19 -21.30 -11.94 20.44
C GLY A 19 -21.83 -10.77 19.59
N PRO A 20 -21.56 -9.52 19.99
CA PRO A 20 -22.17 -8.33 19.39
C PRO A 20 -22.05 -8.26 17.86
N GLN A 21 -23.08 -7.74 17.20
CA GLN A 21 -23.19 -7.68 15.73
C GLN A 21 -23.48 -6.25 15.27
N MET A 22 -22.97 -5.85 14.10
CA MET A 22 -23.26 -4.54 13.55
C MET A 22 -24.57 -4.54 12.76
N LEU A 23 -25.45 -3.58 13.06
CA LEU A 23 -26.72 -3.36 12.37
C LEU A 23 -26.68 -2.04 11.57
N GLY A 24 -27.14 -2.11 10.33
CA GLY A 24 -27.28 -0.96 9.44
C GLY A 24 -28.66 -0.33 9.58
N VAL A 25 -28.71 0.93 9.99
CA VAL A 25 -29.94 1.68 10.28
C VAL A 25 -30.01 2.96 9.43
N LYS A 26 -31.10 3.73 9.56
CA LYS A 26 -31.35 4.99 8.82
C LYS A 26 -31.12 4.82 7.30
N PRO A 27 -31.99 4.08 6.59
CA PRO A 27 -31.85 3.91 5.15
C PRO A 27 -31.75 5.25 4.41
N ASP A 28 -30.85 5.35 3.45
CA ASP A 28 -30.86 6.44 2.47
C ASP A 28 -32.03 6.28 1.47
N ALA A 29 -32.17 7.24 0.56
CA ALA A 29 -33.21 7.21 -0.49
C ALA A 29 -33.15 5.98 -1.41
N ARG A 30 -32.05 5.21 -1.38
CA ARG A 30 -31.83 3.98 -2.15
C ARG A 30 -31.97 2.72 -1.27
N GLY A 31 -32.37 2.87 0.00
CA GLY A 31 -32.56 1.78 0.94
C GLY A 31 -31.28 1.22 1.56
N ARG A 32 -30.12 1.87 1.35
CA ARG A 32 -28.82 1.43 1.89
C ARG A 32 -28.65 1.94 3.32
N PRO A 33 -27.97 1.21 4.23
CA PRO A 33 -27.66 1.70 5.56
C PRO A 33 -26.92 3.04 5.52
N GLY A 34 -27.51 4.09 6.11
CA GLY A 34 -26.90 5.41 6.25
C GLY A 34 -26.14 5.59 7.58
N HIS A 35 -26.34 4.68 8.53
CA HIS A 35 -25.63 4.66 9.82
C HIS A 35 -25.43 3.22 10.31
N TRP A 36 -24.39 2.98 11.10
CA TRP A 36 -24.06 1.67 11.66
C TRP A 36 -23.97 1.73 13.18
N ILE A 37 -24.67 0.79 13.84
CA ILE A 37 -24.70 0.64 15.30
C ILE A 37 -24.32 -0.80 15.68
N THR A 38 -23.94 -1.02 16.93
CA THR A 38 -23.61 -2.38 17.42
C THR A 38 -24.72 -2.90 18.31
N ALA A 39 -25.39 -3.98 17.92
CA ALA A 39 -26.34 -4.70 18.77
C ALA A 39 -25.62 -5.74 19.64
N THR A 40 -25.91 -5.74 20.94
CA THR A 40 -25.21 -6.56 21.94
C THR A 40 -26.07 -7.69 22.50
N GLY A 41 -27.39 -7.59 22.35
CA GLY A 41 -28.33 -8.54 22.93
C GLY A 41 -29.78 -8.13 22.66
N ARG A 42 -30.70 -8.88 23.26
CA ARG A 42 -32.11 -8.51 23.40
C ARG A 42 -32.36 -7.97 24.80
N ASP A 43 -33.38 -7.14 24.95
CA ASP A 43 -33.96 -6.85 26.27
C ASP A 43 -34.58 -8.11 26.89
N GLU A 44 -34.94 -8.06 28.18
CA GLU A 44 -35.48 -9.23 28.91
C GLU A 44 -36.74 -9.81 28.24
N GLU A 45 -37.58 -8.95 27.68
CA GLU A 45 -38.84 -9.28 27.03
C GLU A 45 -38.66 -9.75 25.58
N ARG A 46 -37.44 -9.68 25.04
CA ARG A 46 -37.10 -9.92 23.63
C ARG A 46 -37.93 -9.06 22.66
N SER A 47 -38.34 -7.88 23.11
CA SER A 47 -39.12 -6.93 22.33
C SER A 47 -38.23 -6.11 21.38
N THR A 48 -36.96 -5.88 21.74
CA THR A 48 -36.02 -5.06 20.98
C THR A 48 -34.56 -5.53 21.15
N TYR A 49 -33.64 -4.87 20.44
CA TYR A 49 -32.20 -5.09 20.58
C TYR A 49 -31.59 -4.01 21.48
N LEU A 50 -30.72 -4.43 22.39
CA LEU A 50 -29.81 -3.54 23.11
C LEU A 50 -28.70 -3.11 22.14
N ILE A 51 -28.38 -1.82 22.11
CA ILE A 51 -27.44 -1.25 21.15
C ILE A 51 -26.42 -0.32 21.80
N ASN A 52 -25.23 -0.26 21.19
CA ASN A 52 -24.25 0.80 21.37
C ASN A 52 -24.21 1.63 20.08
N ASP A 53 -24.65 2.88 20.17
CA ASP A 53 -24.65 3.82 19.06
C ASP A 53 -23.41 4.73 19.11
N PRO A 54 -22.51 4.68 18.11
CA PRO A 54 -21.33 5.55 18.02
C PRO A 54 -21.65 7.05 18.03
N ASN A 55 -22.90 7.45 17.73
CA ASN A 55 -23.38 8.82 17.85
C ASN A 55 -23.71 9.20 19.31
N GLY A 56 -22.75 8.98 20.21
CA GLY A 56 -22.79 9.41 21.61
C GLY A 56 -23.74 8.62 22.53
N GLY A 57 -24.20 7.42 22.13
CA GLY A 57 -25.04 6.57 22.98
C GLY A 57 -26.43 7.12 23.28
N SER A 58 -26.94 8.04 22.46
CA SER A 58 -28.25 8.68 22.65
C SER A 58 -29.44 7.73 22.60
N ALA A 59 -29.29 6.56 21.96
CA ALA A 59 -30.22 5.45 22.02
C ALA A 59 -29.52 4.20 22.56
N THR A 60 -30.12 3.57 23.57
CA THR A 60 -29.63 2.33 24.17
C THR A 60 -30.38 1.09 23.65
N THR A 61 -31.50 1.29 22.97
CA THR A 61 -32.25 0.24 22.28
C THR A 61 -32.53 0.58 20.82
N LEU A 62 -32.70 -0.45 19.99
CA LEU A 62 -33.10 -0.29 18.59
C LEU A 62 -34.50 0.30 18.45
N ALA A 63 -35.40 0.00 19.40
CA ALA A 63 -36.73 0.61 19.46
C ALA A 63 -36.63 2.13 19.61
N ASP A 64 -35.88 2.61 20.59
CA ASP A 64 -35.78 4.04 20.94
C ASP A 64 -35.15 4.86 19.82
N GLY A 65 -34.08 4.35 19.19
CA GLY A 65 -33.35 5.09 18.16
C GLY A 65 -33.88 4.91 16.75
N TYR A 66 -34.50 3.77 16.45
CA TYR A 66 -34.61 3.26 15.07
C TYR A 66 -35.92 2.51 14.78
N GLY A 67 -36.92 2.62 15.65
CA GLY A 67 -38.25 2.03 15.44
C GLY A 67 -38.21 0.51 15.34
N ASN A 68 -37.24 -0.12 16.01
CA ASN A 68 -37.01 -1.57 16.01
C ASN A 68 -36.76 -2.16 14.61
N SER A 69 -36.17 -1.35 13.71
CA SER A 69 -35.95 -1.72 12.32
C SER A 69 -34.50 -1.50 11.90
N PHE A 70 -33.98 -2.42 11.07
CA PHE A 70 -32.68 -2.30 10.43
C PHE A 70 -32.75 -2.82 8.98
N ARG A 71 -31.73 -2.47 8.18
CA ARG A 71 -31.69 -2.77 6.74
C ARG A 71 -30.67 -3.83 6.36
N GLY A 72 -29.70 -4.09 7.22
CA GLY A 72 -28.76 -5.18 7.03
C GLY A 72 -27.90 -5.39 8.26
N THR A 73 -27.18 -6.51 8.28
CA THR A 73 -26.19 -6.81 9.31
C THR A 73 -24.81 -6.86 8.66
N ARG A 74 -23.78 -6.45 9.40
CA ARG A 74 -22.40 -6.89 9.15
C ARG A 74 -22.08 -7.88 10.26
N THR A 75 -22.19 -9.16 9.93
CA THR A 75 -22.07 -10.20 10.94
C THR A 75 -20.62 -10.49 11.27
N PHE A 76 -20.34 -10.61 12.57
CA PHE A 76 -19.15 -11.24 13.10
C PHE A 76 -19.48 -12.70 13.41
N GLY A 77 -18.73 -13.63 12.79
CA GLY A 77 -18.85 -15.07 13.03
C GLY A 77 -17.63 -15.62 13.77
N ARG A 78 -17.63 -16.93 14.07
CA ARG A 78 -16.40 -17.69 14.37
C ARG A 78 -15.28 -17.23 13.42
N PRO A 79 -13.99 -17.26 13.83
CA PRO A 79 -12.91 -17.08 12.88
C PRO A 79 -13.13 -18.10 11.76
N SER A 80 -13.59 -17.63 10.60
CA SER A 80 -13.86 -18.49 9.45
C SER A 80 -12.55 -18.97 8.83
N GLN A 81 -11.43 -18.41 9.31
CA GLN A 81 -10.07 -18.82 9.01
C GLN A 81 -9.27 -18.79 10.30
N ALA A 82 -8.65 -19.91 10.65
CA ALA A 82 -7.36 -19.81 11.31
C ALA A 82 -6.47 -19.04 10.32
N TYR A 83 -5.95 -17.88 10.72
CA TYR A 83 -4.96 -17.20 9.91
C TYR A 83 -3.69 -18.06 9.95
N THR A 84 -3.58 -19.00 9.01
CA THR A 84 -2.36 -19.80 8.82
C THR A 84 -1.24 -18.96 8.22
N ASP A 85 -1.61 -17.80 7.68
CA ASP A 85 -0.70 -16.82 7.11
C ASP A 85 -1.18 -15.43 7.52
N ILE A 86 -0.37 -14.79 8.36
CA ILE A 86 -0.54 -13.41 8.85
C ILE A 86 0.50 -12.47 8.23
N SER A 87 1.24 -12.96 7.23
CA SER A 87 2.22 -12.16 6.52
C SER A 87 1.52 -11.07 5.69
N GLY A 88 2.23 -9.98 5.42
CA GLY A 88 1.64 -8.81 4.77
C GLY A 88 2.68 -7.95 4.07
N LEU A 89 2.22 -7.24 3.06
CA LEU A 89 2.99 -6.21 2.36
C LEU A 89 2.17 -4.93 2.34
N THR A 90 2.70 -3.86 2.92
CA THR A 90 2.09 -2.53 2.96
C THR A 90 3.02 -1.56 2.26
N ILE A 91 2.47 -0.73 1.37
CA ILE A 91 3.20 0.31 0.68
C ILE A 91 2.47 1.63 0.94
N ARG A 92 3.20 2.61 1.46
CA ARG A 92 2.71 3.97 1.68
C ARG A 92 3.46 4.93 0.80
N PHE A 93 2.72 5.76 0.10
CA PHE A 93 3.28 6.71 -0.84
C PHE A 93 2.74 8.11 -0.59
N HIS A 94 3.67 9.00 -0.28
CA HIS A 94 3.44 10.40 0.02
C HIS A 94 3.64 11.19 -1.27
N SER A 95 2.51 11.37 -1.96
CA SER A 95 2.32 11.94 -3.31
C SER A 95 3.10 13.26 -3.56
N PRO A 96 3.51 13.58 -4.80
CA PRO A 96 2.65 13.54 -6.00
C PRO A 96 2.87 12.33 -6.92
N GLY A 97 1.85 11.50 -7.11
CA GLY A 97 1.87 10.35 -8.03
C GLY A 97 0.83 9.26 -7.71
N GLU A 98 0.86 8.22 -8.53
CA GLU A 98 0.01 7.02 -8.45
C GLU A 98 0.86 5.75 -8.46
N LEU A 99 0.37 4.66 -7.84
CA LEU A 99 1.06 3.38 -7.74
C LEU A 99 0.38 2.28 -8.56
N LEU A 100 1.18 1.40 -9.17
CA LEU A 100 0.75 0.11 -9.69
C LEU A 100 1.72 -0.98 -9.25
N LEU A 101 1.23 -1.94 -8.46
CA LEU A 101 2.00 -3.11 -8.04
C LEU A 101 1.62 -4.32 -8.89
N THR A 102 2.63 -5.04 -9.37
CA THR A 102 2.51 -6.35 -10.04
C THR A 102 3.16 -7.42 -9.17
N ASP A 103 2.44 -8.51 -8.92
CA ASP A 103 2.91 -9.63 -8.10
C ASP A 103 3.72 -10.68 -8.90
N PRO A 104 4.28 -11.71 -8.24
CA PRO A 104 5.07 -12.75 -8.91
C PRO A 104 4.30 -13.60 -9.95
N GLN A 105 2.96 -13.57 -9.93
CA GLN A 105 2.11 -14.25 -10.91
C GLN A 105 1.66 -13.32 -12.04
N GLY A 106 2.02 -12.04 -11.99
CA GLY A 106 1.63 -11.02 -12.96
C GLY A 106 0.29 -10.36 -12.66
N SER A 107 -0.33 -10.66 -11.51
CA SER A 107 -1.56 -9.99 -11.07
C SER A 107 -1.25 -8.59 -10.53
N ARG A 108 -2.15 -7.64 -10.80
CA ARG A 108 -1.94 -6.21 -10.52
C ARG A 108 -2.92 -5.65 -9.51
N VAL A 109 -2.45 -4.67 -8.73
CA VAL A 109 -3.29 -3.81 -7.88
C VAL A 109 -2.77 -2.36 -7.93
N GLY A 110 -3.67 -1.39 -8.03
CA GLY A 110 -3.32 0.03 -8.13
C GLY A 110 -3.95 0.72 -9.34
N TYR A 111 -3.40 1.86 -9.73
CA TYR A 111 -3.91 2.69 -10.82
C TYR A 111 -2.83 2.96 -11.88
N ASP A 112 -3.16 2.68 -13.14
CA ASP A 112 -2.37 3.04 -14.31
C ASP A 112 -2.93 4.34 -14.92
N PRO A 113 -2.27 5.50 -14.75
CA PRO A 113 -2.73 6.77 -15.30
C PRO A 113 -2.52 6.89 -16.82
N VAL A 114 -1.68 6.05 -17.43
CA VAL A 114 -1.46 6.05 -18.89
C VAL A 114 -2.63 5.38 -19.60
N GLN A 115 -3.09 4.25 -19.06
CA GLN A 115 -4.26 3.53 -19.58
C GLN A 115 -5.58 4.03 -18.98
N GLN A 116 -5.50 4.81 -17.90
CA GLN A 116 -6.64 5.25 -17.08
C GLN A 116 -7.44 4.06 -16.52
N LEU A 117 -6.74 3.03 -16.04
CA LEU A 117 -7.32 1.80 -15.54
C LEU A 117 -6.92 1.53 -14.10
N GLU A 118 -7.90 1.17 -13.29
CA GLU A 118 -7.70 0.64 -11.95
C GLU A 118 -7.65 -0.90 -12.01
N TYR A 119 -6.67 -1.48 -11.32
CA TYR A 119 -6.44 -2.91 -11.23
C TYR A 119 -6.73 -3.40 -9.82
N ASN A 120 -7.43 -4.52 -9.72
CA ASN A 120 -7.73 -5.22 -8.47
C ASN A 120 -7.75 -6.73 -8.71
N GLU A 121 -6.63 -7.25 -9.22
CA GLU A 121 -6.46 -8.65 -9.62
C GLU A 121 -5.86 -9.51 -8.49
N ILE A 122 -5.13 -8.89 -7.56
CA ILE A 122 -4.56 -9.58 -6.39
C ILE A 122 -5.66 -9.80 -5.34
N PRO A 123 -5.93 -11.06 -4.92
CA PRO A 123 -6.99 -11.34 -3.96
C PRO A 123 -6.84 -10.59 -2.63
N ASP A 124 -7.94 -10.01 -2.15
CA ASP A 124 -8.05 -9.28 -0.88
C ASP A 124 -7.12 -8.07 -0.72
N ALA A 125 -6.35 -7.71 -1.76
CA ALA A 125 -5.54 -6.50 -1.78
C ALA A 125 -6.41 -5.25 -1.94
N TYR A 126 -5.88 -4.11 -1.52
CA TYR A 126 -6.52 -2.81 -1.76
C TYR A 126 -5.49 -1.74 -2.12
N TYR A 127 -5.96 -0.71 -2.80
CA TYR A 127 -5.25 0.53 -3.07
C TYR A 127 -6.21 1.68 -2.83
N GLU A 128 -5.89 2.59 -1.92
CA GLU A 128 -6.75 3.73 -1.61
C GLU A 128 -5.97 4.98 -1.19
N GLY A 129 -6.59 6.13 -1.42
CA GLY A 129 -6.09 7.42 -0.94
C GLY A 129 -6.62 7.72 0.45
N ILE A 130 -5.72 7.83 1.42
CA ILE A 130 -6.03 8.12 2.83
C ILE A 130 -5.56 9.54 3.16
N HIS A 131 -6.40 10.30 3.84
CA HIS A 131 -6.02 11.56 4.48
C HIS A 131 -6.72 11.63 5.84
N LEU A 132 -6.05 12.25 6.81
CA LEU A 132 -6.66 12.58 8.09
C LEU A 132 -7.05 14.05 8.06
N ALA A 133 -8.32 14.35 8.35
CA ALA A 133 -8.76 15.72 8.49
C ALA A 133 -8.28 16.31 9.82
N ASP A 134 -7.97 17.60 9.81
CA ASP A 134 -7.70 18.37 11.03
C ASP A 134 -8.92 18.30 11.97
N ALA A 135 -8.68 18.01 13.24
CA ALA A 135 -9.74 17.78 14.22
C ALA A 135 -10.46 19.07 14.65
N GLU A 136 -9.88 20.24 14.40
CA GLU A 136 -10.44 21.56 14.75
C GLU A 136 -11.04 22.27 13.53
N SER A 137 -10.32 22.33 12.42
CA SER A 137 -10.76 23.03 11.20
C SER A 137 -11.56 22.14 10.24
N GLY A 138 -11.35 20.82 10.28
CA GLY A 138 -11.92 19.87 9.32
C GLY A 138 -11.21 19.85 7.96
N ASP A 139 -10.11 20.60 7.80
CA ASP A 139 -9.35 20.63 6.55
C ASP A 139 -8.67 19.27 6.31
N PRO A 140 -8.66 18.75 5.07
CA PRO A 140 -8.00 17.49 4.79
C PRO A 140 -6.47 17.65 4.96
N GLY A 141 -5.86 16.72 5.68
CA GLY A 141 -4.42 16.55 5.72
C GLY A 141 -3.85 16.07 4.38
N PRO A 142 -2.53 15.86 4.30
CA PRO A 142 -1.88 15.42 3.08
C PRO A 142 -2.40 14.05 2.64
N LEU A 143 -2.63 13.89 1.34
CA LEU A 143 -3.04 12.63 0.73
C LEU A 143 -1.86 11.65 0.76
N THR A 144 -2.10 10.48 1.35
CA THR A 144 -1.19 9.33 1.32
C THR A 144 -1.88 8.21 0.55
N MET A 145 -1.22 7.67 -0.48
CA MET A 145 -1.71 6.46 -1.14
C MET A 145 -1.24 5.25 -0.34
N ASP A 146 -2.19 4.43 0.10
CA ASP A 146 -1.95 3.20 0.85
C ASP A 146 -2.31 2.00 -0.02
N LEU A 147 -1.38 1.05 -0.12
CA LEU A 147 -1.55 -0.21 -0.84
C LEU A 147 -1.23 -1.34 0.12
N PHE A 148 -2.15 -2.29 0.24
CA PHE A 148 -1.95 -3.46 1.08
C PHE A 148 -2.21 -4.73 0.31
N VAL A 149 -1.28 -5.68 0.44
CA VAL A 149 -1.43 -7.05 -0.05
C VAL A 149 -1.40 -7.99 1.15
N PRO A 150 -2.54 -8.61 1.51
CA PRO A 150 -2.57 -9.65 2.51
C PRO A 150 -1.95 -10.95 1.96
N LYS A 151 -1.25 -11.70 2.82
CA LYS A 151 -0.69 -13.03 2.46
C LYS A 151 0.12 -13.01 1.15
N PRO A 152 1.03 -12.04 0.94
CA PRO A 152 1.75 -11.85 -0.32
C PRO A 152 2.47 -13.14 -0.76
N LEU A 153 2.54 -13.38 -2.06
CA LEU A 153 3.26 -14.52 -2.62
C LEU A 153 4.77 -14.31 -2.46
N ALA A 154 5.52 -15.35 -2.09
CA ALA A 154 6.98 -15.26 -2.14
C ALA A 154 7.44 -15.15 -3.60
N GLY A 155 8.32 -14.19 -3.90
CA GLY A 155 8.79 -13.95 -5.26
C GLY A 155 9.09 -12.48 -5.54
N ASP A 156 9.23 -12.18 -6.82
CA ASP A 156 9.63 -10.86 -7.32
C ASP A 156 8.38 -10.02 -7.62
N TYR A 157 8.34 -8.81 -7.07
CA TYR A 157 7.32 -7.80 -7.28
C TYR A 157 7.89 -6.66 -8.10
N LYS A 158 7.03 -6.04 -8.92
CA LYS A 158 7.33 -4.80 -9.64
C LYS A 158 6.34 -3.72 -9.19
N LEU A 159 6.85 -2.64 -8.62
CA LEU A 159 6.08 -1.46 -8.25
C LEU A 159 6.43 -0.32 -9.20
N GLU A 160 5.42 0.20 -9.87
CA GLU A 160 5.51 1.34 -10.77
C GLU A 160 4.92 2.56 -10.07
N VAL A 161 5.71 3.65 -10.05
CA VAL A 161 5.30 4.96 -9.50
C VAL A 161 5.20 5.93 -10.68
N PHE A 162 4.00 6.45 -10.90
CA PHE A 162 3.70 7.39 -11.97
C PHE A 162 3.60 8.81 -11.42
N GLY A 163 4.41 9.72 -11.94
CA GLY A 163 4.34 11.13 -11.58
C GLY A 163 3.09 11.79 -12.14
N THR A 164 2.29 12.40 -11.26
CA THR A 164 1.09 13.18 -11.62
C THR A 164 1.23 14.67 -11.31
N GLY A 165 2.27 15.05 -10.57
CA GLY A 165 2.60 16.43 -10.22
C GLY A 165 4.11 16.62 -10.08
N ASP A 166 4.53 17.87 -10.05
CA ASP A 166 5.92 18.23 -9.79
C ASP A 166 6.20 18.25 -8.29
N GLY A 167 7.34 17.70 -7.88
CA GLY A 167 7.79 17.76 -6.49
C GLY A 167 8.72 16.61 -6.13
N THR A 168 8.64 16.20 -4.87
CA THR A 168 9.30 15.01 -4.35
C THR A 168 8.27 14.13 -3.66
N TYR A 169 8.47 12.82 -3.67
CA TYR A 169 7.68 11.89 -2.87
C TYR A 169 8.52 11.18 -1.81
N ALA A 170 7.81 10.61 -0.85
CA ALA A 170 8.34 9.57 0.04
C ALA A 170 7.60 8.25 -0.21
N LEU A 171 8.34 7.15 -0.27
CA LEU A 171 7.82 5.80 -0.48
C LEU A 171 8.32 4.90 0.65
N GLU A 172 7.39 4.25 1.34
CA GLU A 172 7.69 3.27 2.37
C GLU A 172 7.17 1.90 1.92
N VAL A 173 8.00 0.88 1.99
CA VAL A 173 7.65 -0.51 1.70
C VAL A 173 7.90 -1.34 2.95
N HIS A 174 6.81 -1.80 3.56
CA HIS A 174 6.81 -2.59 4.79
C HIS A 174 6.38 -4.01 4.44
N ALA A 175 7.24 -4.98 4.73
CA ALA A 175 6.89 -6.40 4.62
C ALA A 175 6.94 -7.06 5.99
N TYR A 176 6.05 -8.00 6.20
CA TYR A 176 5.96 -8.81 7.41
C TYR A 176 6.07 -10.28 7.02
N ASP A 177 6.93 -11.02 7.72
CA ASP A 177 7.01 -12.47 7.59
C ASP A 177 5.87 -13.16 8.38
N PRO A 178 5.74 -14.51 8.33
CA PRO A 178 4.68 -15.22 9.06
C PRO A 178 4.73 -15.08 10.59
N GLU A 179 5.83 -14.58 11.17
CA GLU A 179 5.98 -14.28 12.60
C GLU A 179 5.83 -12.77 12.90
N LEU A 180 5.43 -11.98 11.89
CA LEU A 180 5.29 -10.52 11.94
C LEU A 180 6.61 -9.77 12.19
N ASN A 181 7.77 -10.38 11.88
CA ASN A 181 9.00 -9.61 11.87
C ASN A 181 8.97 -8.62 10.70
N PRO A 182 9.18 -7.31 10.96
CA PRO A 182 9.11 -6.29 9.92
C PRO A 182 10.41 -6.22 9.12
N SER A 183 10.25 -5.92 7.83
CA SER A 183 11.30 -5.45 6.94
C SER A 183 10.82 -4.17 6.26
N ILE A 184 11.45 -3.05 6.59
CA ILE A 184 11.02 -1.71 6.16
C ILE A 184 12.10 -1.12 5.25
N HIS A 185 11.70 -0.57 4.12
CA HIS A 185 12.54 0.23 3.24
C HIS A 185 11.87 1.55 2.93
N GLU A 186 12.65 2.63 2.96
CA GLU A 186 12.17 3.99 2.74
C GLU A 186 12.96 4.66 1.63
N PHE A 187 12.27 5.38 0.75
CA PHE A 187 12.84 6.26 -0.24
C PHE A 187 12.28 7.65 -0.01
N ILE A 188 13.14 8.62 0.29
CA ILE A 188 12.75 9.95 0.73
C ILE A 188 13.31 10.98 -0.25
N ASP A 189 12.60 12.09 -0.43
CA ASP A 189 12.97 13.23 -1.29
C ASP A 189 13.24 12.82 -2.75
N VAL A 190 12.50 11.81 -3.25
CA VAL A 190 12.67 11.35 -4.63
C VAL A 190 11.93 12.30 -5.57
N ALA A 191 12.69 13.03 -6.38
CA ALA A 191 12.14 13.99 -7.33
C ALA A 191 11.28 13.30 -8.40
N ILE A 192 10.09 13.83 -8.66
CA ILE A 192 9.17 13.32 -9.67
C ILE A 192 8.48 14.47 -10.38
N SER A 193 8.06 14.23 -11.63
CA SER A 193 7.33 15.18 -12.46
C SER A 193 6.25 14.47 -13.26
N PRO A 194 5.23 15.17 -13.78
CA PRO A 194 4.17 14.58 -14.58
C PRO A 194 4.71 13.74 -15.75
N GLY A 195 4.20 12.52 -15.89
CA GLY A 195 4.57 11.60 -16.97
C GLY A 195 5.87 10.82 -16.75
N THR A 196 6.59 11.08 -15.65
CA THR A 196 7.75 10.29 -15.25
C THR A 196 7.30 8.94 -14.66
N LEU A 197 7.99 7.87 -15.03
CA LEU A 197 7.80 6.53 -14.49
C LEU A 197 9.05 6.11 -13.71
N HIS A 198 8.86 5.75 -12.45
CA HIS A 198 9.88 5.09 -11.64
C HIS A 198 9.48 3.62 -11.41
N THR A 199 10.43 2.71 -11.53
CA THR A 199 10.16 1.28 -11.38
C THR A 199 11.01 0.69 -10.27
N TYR A 200 10.36 0.17 -9.24
CA TYR A 200 10.98 -0.52 -8.12
C TYR A 200 10.70 -2.01 -8.24
N ALA A 201 11.75 -2.81 -8.40
CA ALA A 201 11.67 -4.26 -8.25
C ALA A 201 12.22 -4.68 -6.90
N PHE A 202 11.50 -5.58 -6.24
CA PHE A 202 11.93 -6.17 -4.97
C PHE A 202 11.44 -7.61 -4.82
N ARG A 203 12.17 -8.40 -4.06
CA ARG A 203 11.81 -9.78 -3.72
C ARG A 203 11.27 -9.85 -2.31
N TYR A 204 10.12 -10.52 -2.17
CA TYR A 204 9.52 -10.87 -0.90
C TYR A 204 9.75 -12.35 -0.57
N SER A 205 10.04 -12.65 0.70
CA SER A 205 10.23 -14.00 1.23
C SER A 205 9.29 -14.27 2.40
N LYS A 206 8.77 -15.49 2.48
CA LYS A 206 8.06 -15.99 3.68
C LYS A 206 8.98 -16.66 4.69
N GLN A 207 10.28 -16.71 4.41
CA GLN A 207 11.25 -17.24 5.36
C GLN A 207 11.41 -16.25 6.51
N VAL A 208 11.25 -16.74 7.74
CA VAL A 208 11.34 -15.93 8.96
C VAL A 208 12.71 -15.24 9.03
N GLY A 209 12.70 -13.94 9.29
CA GLY A 209 13.89 -13.09 9.40
C GLY A 209 14.56 -12.73 8.07
N VAL A 210 14.00 -13.16 6.93
CA VAL A 210 14.47 -12.72 5.60
C VAL A 210 13.68 -11.50 5.17
N GLY A 211 14.32 -10.33 5.21
CA GLY A 211 13.72 -9.08 4.77
C GLY A 211 13.61 -8.94 3.24
N LEU A 212 13.00 -7.83 2.83
CA LEU A 212 12.90 -7.40 1.44
C LEU A 212 14.29 -7.27 0.81
N GLU A 213 14.37 -7.62 -0.47
CA GLU A 213 15.58 -7.48 -1.28
C GLU A 213 15.26 -6.64 -2.52
N PHE A 214 15.76 -5.41 -2.56
CA PHE A 214 15.63 -4.51 -3.71
C PHE A 214 16.78 -4.67 -4.74
N GLY A 215 17.91 -5.24 -4.32
CA GLY A 215 19.10 -5.38 -5.17
C GLY A 215 19.02 -6.56 -6.15
N ALA A 216 19.47 -6.37 -7.38
CA ALA A 216 19.69 -7.44 -8.38
C ALA A 216 18.48 -8.35 -8.69
N VAL A 217 17.25 -7.87 -8.44
CA VAL A 217 15.99 -8.53 -8.80
C VAL A 217 15.61 -8.22 -10.25
N VAL A 218 14.99 -9.19 -10.94
CA VAL A 218 14.47 -9.00 -12.31
C VAL A 218 13.42 -7.89 -12.31
N GLY A 219 13.69 -6.77 -12.99
CA GLY A 219 12.75 -5.67 -13.16
C GLY A 219 13.31 -4.28 -12.88
N ASN A 220 14.40 -4.16 -12.10
CA ASN A 220 15.17 -2.91 -12.04
C ASN A 220 16.05 -2.78 -13.28
N PHE A 221 16.34 -1.55 -13.71
CA PHE A 221 17.30 -1.35 -14.78
C PHE A 221 18.71 -1.73 -14.30
N ASP A 222 19.27 -2.80 -14.87
CA ASP A 222 20.65 -3.23 -14.63
C ASP A 222 21.60 -2.24 -15.31
N GLY A 223 22.46 -1.60 -14.53
CA GLY A 223 23.48 -0.67 -15.02
C GLY A 223 24.47 -1.28 -16.01
N LYS A 224 24.52 -2.62 -16.09
CA LYS A 224 25.50 -3.43 -16.82
C LYS A 224 26.93 -3.13 -16.36
N GLY A 225 27.82 -4.09 -16.56
CA GLY A 225 29.25 -3.86 -16.33
C GLY A 225 29.95 -3.29 -17.56
N GLN A 226 31.27 -3.06 -17.41
CA GLN A 226 32.10 -2.52 -18.48
C GLN A 226 32.11 -3.39 -19.74
N ARG A 227 31.77 -4.68 -19.64
CA ARG A 227 31.66 -5.61 -20.78
C ARG A 227 30.21 -6.07 -20.97
N PRO A 228 29.80 -6.43 -22.20
CA PRO A 228 28.44 -6.94 -22.47
C PRO A 228 28.04 -8.20 -21.71
N ALA A 229 29.01 -8.97 -21.21
CA ALA A 229 28.79 -10.17 -20.39
C ALA A 229 28.79 -9.89 -18.88
N ASP A 230 29.19 -8.69 -18.46
CA ASP A 230 29.18 -8.29 -17.06
C ASP A 230 27.75 -7.86 -16.69
N VAL A 231 27.10 -8.64 -15.85
CA VAL A 231 25.87 -8.24 -15.17
C VAL A 231 26.31 -7.51 -13.91
N ASN A 232 26.29 -6.17 -13.90
CA ASN A 232 26.65 -5.41 -12.69
C ASN A 232 25.49 -5.46 -11.72
N LYS A 233 25.39 -6.57 -11.00
CA LYS A 233 24.47 -6.69 -9.86
C LYS A 233 24.74 -5.63 -8.78
N PHE A 234 25.92 -5.00 -8.80
CA PHE A 234 26.33 -3.96 -7.84
C PHE A 234 25.44 -2.72 -7.82
N LEU A 235 24.92 -2.29 -8.97
CA LEU A 235 24.09 -1.10 -9.10
C LEU A 235 22.84 -1.45 -9.91
N SER A 236 21.69 -1.18 -9.34
CA SER A 236 20.41 -1.21 -10.05
C SER A 236 19.77 0.17 -9.99
N TYR A 237 18.97 0.52 -10.97
CA TYR A 237 18.35 1.84 -11.05
C TYR A 237 16.83 1.71 -11.02
N VAL A 238 16.21 2.54 -10.20
CA VAL A 238 14.76 2.82 -10.23
C VAL A 238 14.46 3.87 -11.29
N VAL A 239 15.36 4.85 -11.40
CA VAL A 239 15.44 5.83 -12.50
C VAL A 239 16.93 6.08 -12.81
N PRO A 240 17.36 5.99 -14.08
CA PRO A 240 16.56 5.71 -15.28
C PRO A 240 16.08 4.25 -15.35
N THR A 241 15.03 4.00 -16.14
CA THR A 241 14.48 2.66 -16.40
C THR A 241 15.11 1.98 -17.62
N GLU A 242 15.95 2.70 -18.37
CA GLU A 242 16.66 2.22 -19.56
C GLU A 242 18.10 2.78 -19.60
N GLY A 243 18.95 2.21 -20.47
CA GLY A 243 20.36 2.61 -20.58
C GLY A 243 20.61 3.97 -21.22
N THR A 244 19.57 4.56 -21.78
CA THR A 244 19.57 5.90 -22.36
C THR A 244 18.25 6.57 -22.06
N THR A 245 18.28 7.87 -21.76
CA THR A 245 17.08 8.69 -21.60
C THR A 245 17.24 10.01 -22.35
N THR A 246 16.13 10.58 -22.81
CA THR A 246 16.12 11.89 -23.48
C THR A 246 15.70 12.95 -22.46
N LEU A 247 16.55 13.94 -22.25
CA LEU A 247 16.25 15.08 -21.40
C LEU A 247 15.68 16.23 -22.23
N THR A 248 14.73 16.97 -21.65
CA THR A 248 14.22 18.21 -22.24
C THR A 248 15.34 19.22 -22.43
N ALA A 249 15.28 19.99 -23.53
CA ALA A 249 16.25 21.06 -23.78
C ALA A 249 16.28 22.04 -22.60
N GLY A 250 17.48 22.31 -22.07
CA GLY A 250 17.67 23.20 -20.92
C GLY A 250 17.70 22.50 -19.55
N THR A 251 17.50 21.18 -19.48
CA THR A 251 17.74 20.41 -18.25
C THR A 251 19.20 20.54 -17.81
N THR A 252 19.43 21.00 -16.58
CA THR A 252 20.76 21.23 -15.97
C THR A 252 21.05 20.31 -14.79
N LYS A 253 20.08 19.46 -14.43
CA LYS A 253 20.21 18.42 -13.41
C LYS A 253 19.31 17.25 -13.77
N TYR A 254 19.76 16.05 -13.45
CA TYR A 254 18.98 14.83 -13.59
C TYR A 254 19.02 14.03 -12.29
N GLY A 255 17.86 13.57 -11.83
CA GLY A 255 17.74 12.72 -10.65
C GLY A 255 17.92 11.25 -11.02
N LEU A 256 18.82 10.57 -10.32
CA LEU A 256 18.95 9.12 -10.31
C LEU A 256 18.34 8.60 -9.02
N VAL A 257 17.82 7.38 -9.05
CA VAL A 257 17.59 6.59 -7.84
C VAL A 257 18.33 5.27 -8.00
N VAL A 258 19.37 5.11 -7.20
CA VAL A 258 20.33 4.01 -7.29
C VAL A 258 20.11 3.07 -6.13
N ILE A 259 20.07 1.77 -6.40
CA ILE A 259 20.06 0.68 -5.44
C ILE A 259 21.44 0.02 -5.47
N TYR A 260 22.05 -0.08 -4.29
CA TYR A 260 23.36 -0.70 -4.09
C TYR A 260 23.22 -2.16 -3.66
N ASP A 261 23.99 -3.03 -4.27
CA ASP A 261 24.10 -4.42 -3.81
C ASP A 261 24.71 -4.52 -2.40
N ARG A 262 24.39 -5.59 -1.68
CA ARG A 262 24.94 -5.87 -0.34
C ARG A 262 26.46 -6.10 -0.35
N ALA A 263 27.04 -6.48 -1.49
CA ALA A 263 28.46 -6.66 -1.67
C ALA A 263 29.20 -5.38 -2.12
N VAL A 264 28.50 -4.25 -2.29
CA VAL A 264 29.16 -2.96 -2.60
C VAL A 264 30.16 -2.61 -1.51
N ILE A 265 31.35 -2.15 -1.92
CA ILE A 265 32.37 -1.61 -1.02
C ILE A 265 32.40 -0.08 -1.23
N PRO A 266 31.84 0.74 -0.32
CA PRO A 266 31.71 2.18 -0.54
C PRO A 266 33.03 2.88 -0.86
N GLY A 267 34.12 2.47 -0.20
CA GLY A 267 35.45 3.06 -0.41
C GLY A 267 36.08 2.82 -1.79
N THR A 268 35.50 1.94 -2.60
CA THR A 268 35.95 1.69 -3.98
C THR A 268 35.06 2.35 -5.03
N PHE A 269 33.97 3.00 -4.62
CA PHE A 269 33.02 3.62 -5.54
C PHE A 269 33.66 4.83 -6.23
N LYS A 270 33.46 4.91 -7.55
CA LYS A 270 33.89 6.02 -8.39
C LYS A 270 32.79 6.33 -9.40
N ALA A 271 32.50 7.61 -9.59
CA ALA A 271 31.54 8.07 -10.59
C ALA A 271 32.10 9.28 -11.32
N GLU A 272 32.04 9.24 -12.65
CA GLU A 272 32.44 10.35 -13.51
C GLU A 272 31.33 10.66 -14.50
N LEU A 273 31.10 11.95 -14.74
CA LEU A 273 30.17 12.45 -15.75
C LEU A 273 30.92 13.40 -16.68
N ASN A 274 31.01 13.05 -17.97
CA ASN A 274 31.77 13.80 -18.97
C ASN A 274 33.22 14.11 -18.54
N GLY A 275 33.88 13.13 -17.89
CA GLY A 275 35.26 13.24 -17.40
C GLY A 275 35.43 14.12 -16.15
N ARG A 276 34.33 14.53 -15.50
CA ARG A 276 34.34 15.20 -14.19
C ARG A 276 33.95 14.23 -13.10
N ASP A 277 34.72 14.19 -12.02
CA ASP A 277 34.36 13.43 -10.82
C ASP A 277 33.05 13.96 -10.22
N VAL A 278 32.08 13.06 -10.11
CA VAL A 278 30.77 13.32 -9.47
C VAL A 278 30.54 12.37 -8.29
N GLY A 279 31.57 11.63 -7.85
CA GLY A 279 31.49 10.64 -6.78
C GLY A 279 30.99 11.20 -5.45
N ALA A 280 31.25 12.49 -5.16
CA ALA A 280 30.77 13.16 -3.96
C ALA A 280 29.23 13.31 -3.89
N SER A 281 28.53 13.18 -5.02
CA SER A 281 27.06 13.18 -5.05
C SER A 281 26.46 11.86 -4.58
N PHE A 282 27.24 10.79 -4.51
CA PHE A 282 26.80 9.45 -4.14
C PHE A 282 27.25 9.12 -2.71
N LYS A 283 26.40 8.41 -1.97
CA LYS A 283 26.67 7.87 -0.64
C LYS A 283 26.34 6.38 -0.62
N PRO A 284 27.18 5.53 -1.24
CA PRO A 284 26.92 4.10 -1.31
C PRO A 284 26.83 3.49 0.08
N VAL A 285 25.72 2.82 0.34
CA VAL A 285 25.51 1.99 1.54
C VAL A 285 25.19 0.58 1.04
N PRO A 286 25.89 -0.47 1.52
CA PRO A 286 25.62 -1.84 1.06
C PRO A 286 24.17 -2.24 1.30
N GLY A 287 23.45 -2.66 0.26
CA GLY A 287 22.02 -2.99 0.32
C GLY A 287 21.09 -1.78 0.45
N GLY A 288 21.63 -0.56 0.48
CA GLY A 288 20.87 0.67 0.57
C GLY A 288 20.45 1.21 -0.80
N ALA A 289 19.66 2.28 -0.78
CA ALA A 289 19.30 3.03 -1.96
C ALA A 289 19.40 4.53 -1.68
N GLU A 290 19.59 5.34 -2.71
CA GLU A 290 19.61 6.79 -2.58
C GLU A 290 19.10 7.50 -3.84
N SER A 291 18.57 8.72 -3.65
CA SER A 291 18.33 9.65 -4.75
C SER A 291 19.54 10.55 -4.95
N VAL A 292 20.05 10.63 -6.18
CA VAL A 292 21.25 11.40 -6.53
C VAL A 292 20.92 12.41 -7.63
N GLY A 293 21.13 13.69 -7.36
CA GLY A 293 21.12 14.72 -8.39
C GLY A 293 22.48 14.83 -9.07
N ILE A 294 22.54 14.50 -10.36
CA ILE A 294 23.72 14.74 -11.21
C ILE A 294 23.52 15.99 -12.07
N PRO A 295 24.59 16.77 -12.35
CA PRO A 295 24.53 17.97 -13.19
C PRO A 295 24.39 17.68 -14.70
#